data_AF-A0A5N7Y543-F1
#
_entry.id   AF-A0A5N7Y543-F1
#
_cell.length_a   1.000
_cell.length_b   1.000
_cell.length_c   1.000
_cell.angle_alpha   90.00
_cell.angle_beta   90.00
_cell.angle_gamma   90.00
#
_symmetry.space_group_name_H-M   'P 1'
#
loop_
_entity.id
_entity.type
_entity.pdbx_description
1 polymer ?
#
loop_
_entity_poly.entity_id
_entity_poly.type
_entity_poly.pdbx_seq_one_letter_code
_entity_poly.pdbx_strand_id
1 'polypeptide(L)'
;MENAIQQLIDREAIRDLRTLYAHHLDGNNIQALSEVFAADAVVEVTVGKMEGIEAIKSGLQEAFALYDRDNRRSFPFMRKRPANSPSELQL
;
A
#
# COMPACT_ATOMS: atom_id res chain seq x y z
N MET A 1 -17.39 7.32 28.60
CA MET A 1 -15.94 7.53 28.71
C MET A 1 -15.17 6.47 27.91
N GLU A 2 -15.53 5.18 28.03
CA GLU A 2 -15.07 4.08 27.15
C GLU A 2 -15.10 4.42 25.64
N ASN A 3 -16.16 5.07 25.18
CA ASN A 3 -16.32 5.43 23.77
C ASN A 3 -15.24 6.41 23.26
N ALA A 4 -14.75 7.33 24.10
CA ALA A 4 -13.75 8.32 23.68
C ALA A 4 -12.34 7.70 23.53
N ILE A 5 -11.98 6.74 24.39
CA ILE A 5 -10.72 6.02 24.26
C ILE A 5 -10.78 5.08 23.05
N GLN A 6 -11.89 4.38 22.85
CA GLN A 6 -12.07 3.52 21.67
C GLN A 6 -11.97 4.32 20.37
N GLN A 7 -12.60 5.51 20.31
CA GLN A 7 -12.47 6.39 19.15
C GLN A 7 -11.02 6.80 18.84
N LEU A 8 -10.21 7.03 19.87
CA LEU A 8 -8.79 7.35 19.68
C LEU A 8 -8.01 6.14 19.15
N ILE A 9 -8.29 4.94 19.68
CA ILE A 9 -7.70 3.68 19.22
C ILE A 9 -8.09 3.40 17.78
N ASP A 10 -9.37 3.51 17.43
CA ASP A 10 -9.87 3.28 16.08
C ASP A 10 -9.23 4.25 15.09
N ARG A 11 -9.09 5.52 15.49
CA ARG A 11 -8.44 6.53 14.64
C ARG A 11 -6.98 6.18 14.36
N GLU A 12 -6.27 5.66 15.35
CA GLU A 12 -4.88 5.24 15.17
C GLU A 12 -4.77 3.96 14.35
N ALA A 13 -5.64 2.97 14.60
CA ALA A 13 -5.71 1.75 13.79
C ALA A 13 -5.96 2.04 12.30
N ILE A 14 -6.83 3.01 11.97
CA ILE A 14 -7.06 3.46 10.59
C ILE A 14 -5.80 4.10 9.99
N ARG A 15 -5.02 4.85 10.77
CA ARG A 15 -3.77 5.47 10.31
C ARG A 15 -2.70 4.42 10.05
N ASP A 16 -2.58 3.44 10.91
CA ASP A 16 -1.66 2.32 10.76
C ASP A 16 -2.03 1.50 9.52
N LEU A 17 -3.31 1.19 9.33
CA LEU A 17 -3.82 0.49 8.15
C LEU A 17 -3.46 1.23 6.85
N ARG A 18 -3.65 2.55 6.83
CA ARG A 18 -3.31 3.38 5.67
C ARG A 18 -1.80 3.44 5.40
N THR A 19 -0.99 3.43 6.46
CA THR A 19 0.48 3.41 6.36
C THR A 19 0.95 2.07 5.80
N LEU A 20 0.41 0.95 6.28
CA LEU A 20 0.68 -0.38 5.76
C LEU A 20 0.29 -0.50 4.29
N TYR A 21 -0.91 -0.02 3.92
CA TYR A 21 -1.34 0.02 2.53
C TYR A 21 -0.33 0.76 1.62
N ALA A 22 0.13 1.94 2.03
CA ALA A 22 1.13 2.68 1.29
C ALA A 22 2.47 1.92 1.18
N HIS A 23 2.92 1.27 2.26
CA HIS A 23 4.13 0.45 2.24
C HIS A 23 4.04 -0.74 1.29
N HIS A 24 2.89 -1.44 1.26
CA HIS A 24 2.69 -2.56 0.34
C HIS A 24 2.66 -2.09 -1.11
N LEU A 25 2.04 -0.95 -1.41
CA LEU A 25 2.04 -0.37 -2.76
C LEU A 25 3.42 0.11 -3.19
N ASP A 26 4.13 0.87 -2.34
CA ASP A 26 5.47 1.38 -2.66
C ASP A 26 6.46 0.23 -2.84
N GLY A 27 6.33 -0.86 -2.08
CA GLY A 27 7.16 -2.05 -2.21
C GLY A 27 6.79 -3.00 -3.34
N ASN A 28 5.75 -2.68 -4.14
CA ASN A 28 5.13 -3.58 -5.12
C ASN A 28 4.75 -4.96 -4.53
N ASN A 29 4.42 -5.00 -3.23
CA ASN A 29 4.03 -6.22 -2.53
C ASN A 29 2.51 -6.41 -2.57
N ILE A 30 2.01 -6.68 -3.78
CA ILE A 30 0.56 -6.78 -4.04
C ILE A 30 -0.09 -7.96 -3.30
N GLN A 31 0.67 -9.01 -2.98
CA GLN A 31 0.11 -10.16 -2.27
C GLN A 31 -0.27 -9.83 -0.83
N ALA A 32 0.50 -8.98 -0.17
CA ALA A 32 0.23 -8.54 1.20
C ALA A 32 -0.95 -7.55 1.31
N LEU A 33 -1.53 -7.09 0.19
CA LEU A 33 -2.71 -6.23 0.24
C LEU A 33 -3.95 -6.91 0.85
N SER A 34 -4.00 -8.25 0.90
CA SER A 34 -5.06 -8.96 1.63
C SER A 34 -5.04 -8.70 3.14
N GLU A 35 -3.96 -8.12 3.69
CA GLU A 35 -3.89 -7.73 5.10
C GLU A 35 -4.57 -6.39 5.38
N VAL A 36 -4.79 -5.56 4.34
CA VAL A 36 -5.35 -4.21 4.49
C VAL A 36 -6.74 -4.05 3.90
N PHE A 37 -7.18 -4.98 3.05
CA PHE A 37 -8.52 -5.00 2.48
C PHE A 37 -9.40 -6.06 3.15
N ALA A 38 -10.68 -5.75 3.30
CA ALA A 38 -11.69 -6.75 3.61
C ALA A 38 -11.84 -7.76 2.44
N ALA A 39 -12.29 -8.98 2.74
CA ALA A 39 -12.43 -10.03 1.73
C ALA A 39 -13.43 -9.66 0.62
N ASP A 40 -14.47 -8.92 0.97
CA ASP A 40 -15.54 -8.40 0.11
C ASP A 40 -15.32 -6.93 -0.28
N ALA A 41 -14.09 -6.41 -0.14
CA ALA A 41 -13.78 -5.04 -0.47
C ALA A 41 -14.12 -4.72 -1.93
N VAL A 42 -14.65 -3.51 -2.13
CA VAL A 42 -14.95 -2.96 -3.44
C VAL A 42 -14.10 -1.73 -3.65
N VAL A 43 -13.31 -1.73 -4.72
CA VAL A 43 -12.46 -0.59 -5.10
C VAL A 43 -12.99 -0.04 -6.42
N GLU A 44 -13.45 1.21 -6.38
CA GLU A 44 -13.92 1.94 -7.56
C GLU A 44 -12.90 3.00 -7.94
N VAL A 45 -12.47 2.96 -9.20
CA VAL A 45 -11.52 3.90 -9.80
C VAL A 45 -12.16 4.52 -11.04
N THR A 46 -11.58 5.61 -11.55
CA THR A 46 -12.13 6.33 -12.72
C THR A 46 -12.35 5.44 -13.95
N VAL A 47 -11.58 4.37 -14.07
CA VAL A 47 -11.60 3.46 -15.24
C VAL A 47 -12.33 2.13 -14.99
N GLY A 48 -12.91 1.91 -13.80
CA GLY A 48 -13.62 0.67 -13.51
C GLY A 48 -13.82 0.37 -12.03
N LYS A 49 -14.36 -0.82 -11.76
CA LYS A 49 -14.68 -1.31 -10.41
C LYS A 49 -14.10 -2.71 -10.22
N MET A 50 -13.48 -2.95 -9.07
CA MET A 50 -12.93 -4.24 -8.65
C MET A 50 -13.66 -4.71 -7.40
N GLU A 51 -14.17 -5.94 -7.43
CA GLU A 51 -14.94 -6.52 -6.33
C GLU A 51 -14.23 -7.78 -5.80
N GLY A 52 -13.93 -7.77 -4.50
CA GLY A 52 -13.19 -8.83 -3.84
C GLY A 52 -11.68 -8.71 -3.98
N ILE A 53 -10.96 -9.32 -3.03
CA ILE A 53 -9.51 -9.17 -2.90
C ILE A 53 -8.72 -9.65 -4.12
N GLU A 54 -9.17 -10.73 -4.78
CA GLU A 54 -8.48 -11.26 -5.95
C GLU A 54 -8.59 -10.32 -7.16
N ALA A 55 -9.76 -9.69 -7.37
CA ALA A 55 -9.94 -8.70 -8.43
C ALA A 55 -9.07 -7.45 -8.18
N ILE A 56 -8.99 -7.01 -6.92
CA ILE A 56 -8.15 -5.87 -6.52
C ILE A 56 -6.67 -6.18 -6.75
N LYS A 57 -6.21 -7.37 -6.37
CA LYS A 57 -4.82 -7.81 -6.61
C LYS A 57 -4.49 -7.83 -8.10
N SER A 58 -5.36 -8.42 -8.93
CA SER A 58 -5.14 -8.48 -10.39
C SER A 58 -5.09 -7.08 -11.00
N GLY A 59 -6.09 -6.25 -10.72
CA GLY A 59 -6.16 -4.91 -11.31
C GLY A 59 -5.01 -4.00 -10.88
N LEU A 60 -4.53 -4.12 -9.64
CA LEU A 60 -3.33 -3.39 -9.20
C LEU A 60 -2.06 -3.91 -9.89
N GLN A 61 -1.87 -5.24 -10.01
CA GLN A 61 -0.72 -5.80 -10.75
C GLN A 61 -0.69 -5.32 -12.20
N GLU A 62 -1.85 -5.33 -12.87
CA GLU A 62 -1.99 -4.82 -14.24
C GLU A 62 -1.66 -3.33 -14.33
N ALA A 63 -2.16 -2.52 -13.39
CA ALA A 63 -1.87 -1.09 -13.34
C ALA A 63 -0.37 -0.81 -13.13
N PHE A 64 0.28 -1.56 -12.24
CA PHE A 64 1.73 -1.47 -12.04
C PHE A 64 2.50 -1.88 -13.30
N ALA A 65 2.13 -2.97 -13.97
CA ALA A 65 2.77 -3.42 -15.20
C ALA A 65 2.63 -2.41 -16.35
N LEU A 66 1.45 -1.77 -16.48
CA LEU A 66 1.21 -0.71 -17.46
C LEU A 66 2.08 0.53 -17.18
N TYR A 67 2.27 0.87 -15.90
CA TYR A 67 3.07 2.03 -15.48
C TYR A 67 4.59 1.78 -15.57
N ASP A 68 5.04 0.56 -15.27
CA ASP A 68 6.46 0.16 -15.36
C ASP A 68 6.95 0.02 -16.81
N ARG A 69 6.04 -0.11 -17.78
CA ARG A 69 6.35 -0.17 -19.23
C ARG A 69 7.16 1.05 -19.73
N ASP A 70 7.08 2.18 -19.04
CA ASP A 70 7.83 3.41 -19.35
C ASP A 70 9.22 3.48 -18.71
N ASN A 71 9.64 2.50 -17.89
CA ASN A 71 10.97 2.39 -17.25
C ASN A 71 11.48 3.71 -16.62
N ARG A 72 10.56 4.58 -16.18
CA ARG A 72 10.89 5.78 -15.41
C ARG A 72 11.08 5.31 -13.98
N ARG A 73 12.31 4.94 -13.62
CA ARG A 73 12.80 4.63 -12.26
C ARG A 73 12.65 5.80 -11.25
N SER A 74 11.55 6.54 -11.33
CA SER A 74 11.24 7.70 -10.51
C SER A 74 9.73 7.79 -10.40
N PHE A 75 9.21 7.24 -9.31
CA PHE A 75 7.81 7.31 -8.97
C PHE A 75 7.55 8.67 -8.27
N PRO A 76 6.54 9.45 -8.71
CA PRO A 76 6.23 10.75 -8.09
C PRO A 76 5.64 10.64 -6.67
N PHE A 77 5.33 9.42 -6.22
CA PHE A 77 4.82 9.11 -4.87
C PHE A 77 5.81 8.32 -4.01
N MET A 78 6.90 7.78 -4.57
CA MET A 78 7.94 7.15 -3.74
C MET A 78 8.76 8.22 -3.02
N ARG A 79 8.75 8.17 -1.69
CA ARG A 79 9.81 8.82 -0.91
C ARG A 79 11.13 8.15 -1.24
N LYS A 80 12.06 8.89 -1.83
CA LYS A 80 13.46 8.45 -1.95
C LYS A 80 13.98 8.17 -0.55
N ARG A 81 14.34 6.91 -0.27
CA ARG A 81 15.18 6.59 0.89
C ARG A 81 16.47 7.42 0.72
N PRO A 82 16.89 8.24 1.69
CA PRO A 82 18.12 9.02 1.53
C PRO A 82 19.29 8.05 1.37
N ALA A 83 20.11 8.31 0.35
CA ALA A 83 21.35 7.59 0.11
C ALA A 83 22.32 7.92 1.25
N ASN A 84 22.39 7.06 2.24
CA ASN A 84 23.54 6.93 3.13
C ASN A 84 23.59 5.49 3.64
N SER A 85 24.34 4.66 2.90
CA SER A 85 25.04 3.53 3.51
C SER A 85 26.14 4.10 4.40
N PRO A 86 26.43 3.45 5.54
CA PRO A 86 27.75 2.84 5.64
C PRO A 86 27.62 1.38 6.04
N SER A 87 28.05 0.52 5.13
CA SER A 87 28.65 -0.76 5.45
C SER A 87 29.98 -0.49 6.14
N GLU A 88 30.01 -0.51 7.47
CA GLU A 88 31.20 -0.77 8.29
C GLU A 88 30.77 -1.02 9.74
N LEU A 89 30.69 -2.29 10.11
CA LEU A 89 30.99 -2.84 11.44
C LEU A 89 31.12 -4.36 11.23
N GLN A 90 32.23 -4.75 10.62
CA GLN A 90 32.80 -6.07 10.81
C GLN A 90 33.40 -6.11 12.23
N LEU A 91 33.04 -7.15 12.98
CA LEU A 91 33.87 -7.69 14.06
C LEU A 91 35.16 -8.27 13.46
#